data_AF-A7HAN5-F1
#
_entry.id   AF-A7HAN5-F1
#
_cell.length_a   1.000
_cell.length_b   1.000
_cell.length_c   1.000
_cell.angle_alpha   90.00
_cell.angle_beta   90.00
_cell.angle_gamma   90.00
#
_symmetry.space_group_name_H-M   'P 1'
#
loop_
_entity.id
_entity.type
_entity.pdbx_description
1 polymer ?
#
loop_
_entity_poly.entity_id
_entity_poly.type
_entity_poly.pdbx_seq_one_letter_code
_entity_poly.pdbx_strand_id
1 'polypeptide(L)'
;MAELRDALPPLYRELLGEPFAEEIPPESKATCSACAMLERGCQGSAVAPVDGRSRFFSPDTKCCTFHPRLPNYLLGAILTSDDPALAEGRRRVAARIASRVGVSPEWLHPPRTFTLLYDSARGAFGRARGLRCPFYEADAGGCTIWAHRDAVCSTYFCKYVAGADGRRFWTAVKELLSLVEIQLARAALLELAPDLLDREPGLRPASATPVGPEDIDGAAPPEEEYLAAWGAWAGREVELYAACDAYVRSLSAHDLDGLLGLDGRLARRAVRRALDTARSPSLPPVLRLDPGATIAWLPDGSVALGSYSELEAVALPGAAYRLLARFTGDEPISTVRARLRAEEHADLSDDVLLELYRQRVLVPPPRRAAARPGGGGPAP
;
A
#
# COMPACT_ATOMS: atom_id res chain seq x y z
N MET A 1 -4.56 -2.02 22.56
CA MET A 1 -4.45 -1.54 21.17
C MET A 1 -3.31 -2.29 20.51
N ALA A 2 -3.21 -2.31 19.17
CA ALA A 2 -2.10 -2.97 18.47
C ALA A 2 -1.02 -1.93 18.15
N GLU A 3 0.25 -2.31 18.27
CA GLU A 3 1.37 -1.47 17.87
C GLU A 3 1.58 -1.58 16.35
N LEU A 4 2.18 -0.56 15.73
CA LEU A 4 2.43 -0.58 14.29
C LEU A 4 3.26 -1.81 13.87
N ARG A 5 4.24 -2.24 14.66
CA ARG A 5 5.05 -3.44 14.38
C ARG A 5 4.25 -4.75 14.39
N ASP A 6 3.08 -4.80 15.04
CA ASP A 6 2.23 -6.01 15.04
C ASP A 6 1.57 -6.25 13.67
N ALA A 7 1.48 -5.22 12.83
CA ALA A 7 0.98 -5.34 11.47
C ALA A 7 2.05 -5.83 10.46
N LEU A 8 3.30 -5.97 10.89
CA LEU A 8 4.46 -6.24 10.04
C LEU A 8 5.01 -7.66 10.26
N PRO A 9 5.87 -8.17 9.36
CA PRO A 9 6.57 -9.42 9.56
C PRO A 9 7.27 -9.51 10.92
N PRO A 10 7.17 -10.64 11.65
CA PRO A 10 7.72 -10.79 13.00
C PRO A 10 9.22 -10.50 13.11
N LEU A 11 9.97 -10.72 12.02
CA LEU A 11 11.40 -10.43 11.93
C LEU A 11 11.72 -8.96 12.27
N TYR A 12 10.81 -8.03 12.01
CA TYR A 12 11.05 -6.61 12.27
C TYR A 12 10.80 -6.17 13.72
N ARG A 13 10.22 -7.02 14.58
CA ARG A 13 9.76 -6.62 15.92
C ARG A 13 10.86 -6.03 16.79
N GLU A 14 12.05 -6.61 16.72
CA GLU A 14 13.23 -6.19 17.49
C GLU A 14 14.11 -5.17 16.74
N LEU A 15 13.98 -5.10 15.41
CA LEU A 15 14.76 -4.19 14.55
C LEU A 15 14.13 -2.80 14.49
N LEU A 16 12.80 -2.72 14.49
CA LEU A 16 12.06 -1.48 14.30
C LEU A 16 11.66 -0.88 15.65
N GLY A 17 12.44 0.11 16.11
CA GLY A 17 12.05 1.00 17.20
C GLY A 17 11.01 2.05 16.78
N GLU A 18 11.01 3.21 17.42
CA GLU A 18 10.13 4.34 17.11
C GLU A 18 10.13 4.76 15.61
N PRO A 19 8.97 4.99 14.96
CA PRO A 19 7.61 5.05 15.49
C PRO A 19 6.86 3.70 15.46
N PHE A 20 7.53 2.56 15.31
CA PHE A 20 6.85 1.28 15.15
C PHE A 20 6.30 0.68 16.46
N ALA A 21 6.75 1.17 17.60
CA ALA A 21 6.20 0.86 18.93
C ALA A 21 4.94 1.67 19.29
N GLU A 22 4.53 2.60 18.40
CA GLU A 22 3.35 3.43 18.60
C GLU A 22 2.04 2.68 18.31
N GLU A 23 1.00 2.89 19.12
CA GLU A 23 -0.33 2.29 18.95
C GLU A 23 -1.10 2.83 17.73
N ILE A 24 -1.54 1.97 16.83
CA ILE A 24 -2.26 2.44 15.64
C ILE A 24 -3.76 2.17 15.75
N PRO A 25 -4.61 3.01 15.13
CA PRO A 25 -6.01 2.67 14.93
C PRO A 25 -6.10 1.34 14.13
N PRO A 26 -6.89 0.36 14.58
CA PRO A 26 -7.01 -0.90 13.86
C PRO A 26 -7.75 -0.70 12.53
N GLU A 27 -7.18 -1.21 11.43
CA GLU A 27 -7.80 -1.12 10.09
C GLU A 27 -8.94 -2.14 9.89
N SER A 28 -10.01 -1.97 10.67
CA SER A 28 -11.18 -2.85 10.71
C SER A 28 -11.99 -2.89 9.41
N LYS A 29 -11.83 -1.89 8.52
CA LYS A 29 -12.52 -1.83 7.22
C LYS A 29 -11.90 -2.73 6.14
N ALA A 30 -10.74 -3.33 6.37
CA ALA A 30 -9.99 -4.06 5.35
C ALA A 30 -9.39 -5.38 5.90
N THR A 31 -10.27 -6.33 6.23
CA THR A 31 -9.87 -7.67 6.70
C THR A 31 -9.88 -8.68 5.54
N CYS A 32 -8.79 -9.43 5.36
CA CYS A 32 -8.69 -10.38 4.24
C CYS A 32 -9.62 -11.59 4.38
N SER A 33 -9.85 -12.05 5.61
CA SER A 33 -10.75 -13.17 5.93
C SER A 33 -12.22 -12.82 5.68
N ALA A 34 -12.62 -11.57 5.94
CA ALA A 34 -13.96 -11.03 5.66
C ALA A 34 -13.87 -9.86 4.66
N CYS A 35 -13.35 -10.15 3.46
CA CYS A 35 -13.00 -9.14 2.46
C CYS A 35 -14.16 -8.18 2.11
N ALA A 36 -14.02 -6.92 2.54
CA ALA A 36 -15.00 -5.84 2.31
C ALA A 36 -15.14 -5.39 0.84
N MET A 37 -14.33 -5.97 -0.06
CA MET A 37 -14.35 -5.74 -1.49
C MET A 37 -15.03 -6.88 -2.27
N LEU A 38 -15.62 -7.86 -1.57
CA LEU A 38 -16.52 -8.83 -2.18
C LEU A 38 -17.95 -8.35 -1.97
N GLU A 39 -18.82 -8.61 -2.95
CA GLU A 39 -20.23 -8.20 -2.91
C GLU A 39 -20.95 -8.73 -1.65
N ARG A 40 -20.68 -9.99 -1.29
CA ARG A 40 -21.19 -10.60 -0.04
C ARG A 40 -20.73 -9.93 1.25
N GLY A 41 -19.68 -9.11 1.18
CA GLY A 41 -19.15 -8.34 2.30
C GLY A 41 -19.86 -7.00 2.51
N CYS A 42 -20.79 -6.62 1.62
CA CYS A 42 -21.60 -5.43 1.79
C CYS A 42 -22.65 -5.61 2.89
N GLN A 43 -22.73 -4.62 3.78
CA GLN A 43 -23.87 -4.48 4.68
C GLN A 43 -24.97 -3.72 3.94
N GLY A 44 -26.00 -4.43 3.48
CA GLY A 44 -27.10 -3.87 2.67
C GLY A 44 -26.96 -4.12 1.17
N SER A 45 -27.74 -3.39 0.36
CA SER A 45 -27.71 -3.53 -1.10
C SER A 45 -26.42 -2.95 -1.68
N ALA A 46 -25.73 -3.77 -2.49
CA ALA A 46 -24.59 -3.30 -3.25
C ALA A 46 -25.00 -2.15 -4.18
N VAL A 47 -24.28 -1.04 -4.10
CA VAL A 47 -24.49 0.10 -5.00
C VAL A 47 -23.91 -0.22 -6.37
N ALA A 48 -24.77 -0.21 -7.39
CA ALA A 48 -24.33 -0.41 -8.76
C ALA A 48 -23.37 0.72 -9.19
N PRO A 49 -22.26 0.40 -9.87
CA PRO A 49 -21.33 1.40 -10.38
C PRO A 49 -21.95 2.20 -11.53
N VAL A 50 -21.68 3.50 -11.54
CA VAL A 50 -22.23 4.49 -12.48
C VAL A 50 -21.82 4.21 -13.92
N ASP A 51 -20.59 3.73 -14.10
CA ASP A 51 -19.99 3.41 -15.40
C ASP A 51 -20.23 1.95 -15.82
N GLY A 52 -21.09 1.24 -15.09
CA GLY A 52 -21.36 -0.18 -15.30
C GLY A 52 -20.20 -1.12 -14.95
N ARG A 53 -19.08 -0.61 -14.42
CA ARG A 53 -17.90 -1.42 -14.09
C ARG A 53 -17.84 -1.73 -12.60
N SER A 54 -17.99 -3.00 -12.25
CA SER A 54 -17.93 -3.41 -10.84
C SER A 54 -16.64 -2.94 -10.17
N ARG A 55 -16.77 -2.28 -9.01
CA ARG A 55 -15.65 -1.92 -8.14
C ARG A 55 -15.28 -3.03 -7.17
N PHE A 56 -16.08 -4.09 -7.09
CA PHE A 56 -15.75 -5.28 -6.32
C PHE A 56 -14.58 -6.04 -6.92
N PHE A 57 -13.94 -6.83 -6.06
CA PHE A 57 -12.92 -7.79 -6.42
C PHE A 57 -13.55 -9.14 -6.76
N SER A 58 -12.82 -9.94 -7.53
CA SER A 58 -13.16 -11.33 -7.75
C SER A 58 -12.93 -12.14 -6.47
N PRO A 59 -13.84 -13.07 -6.10
CA PRO A 59 -13.62 -14.01 -5.00
C PRO A 59 -12.32 -14.83 -5.16
N ASP A 60 -11.89 -15.06 -6.40
CA ASP A 60 -10.72 -15.90 -6.72
C ASP A 60 -9.38 -15.18 -6.59
N THR A 61 -9.41 -13.86 -6.37
CA THR A 61 -8.18 -13.04 -6.28
C THR A 61 -8.18 -12.09 -5.10
N LYS A 62 -9.33 -11.55 -4.67
CA LYS A 62 -9.41 -10.43 -3.70
C LYS A 62 -8.44 -9.32 -4.12
N CYS A 63 -7.72 -8.69 -3.18
CA CYS A 63 -6.63 -7.76 -3.49
C CYS A 63 -5.30 -8.45 -3.91
N CYS A 64 -5.22 -9.79 -3.86
CA CYS A 64 -4.03 -10.57 -4.19
C CYS A 64 -3.84 -10.71 -5.72
N THR A 65 -3.90 -9.59 -6.43
CA THR A 65 -3.47 -9.46 -7.84
C THR A 65 -2.17 -8.69 -7.98
N PHE A 66 -1.50 -8.40 -6.87
CA PHE A 66 -0.16 -7.86 -6.82
C PHE A 66 0.82 -9.00 -6.53
N HIS A 67 1.91 -9.07 -7.29
CA HIS A 67 2.98 -10.02 -7.03
C HIS A 67 4.13 -9.29 -6.31
N PRO A 68 4.45 -9.66 -5.06
CA PRO A 68 5.43 -8.94 -4.27
C PRO A 68 6.85 -9.13 -4.82
N ARG A 69 7.71 -8.17 -4.49
CA ARG A 69 9.18 -8.32 -4.62
C ARG A 69 9.71 -8.67 -3.24
N LEU A 70 10.19 -9.90 -3.07
CA LEU A 70 10.66 -10.38 -1.77
C LEU A 70 12.18 -10.18 -1.66
N PRO A 71 12.70 -9.47 -0.64
CA PRO A 71 14.12 -9.35 -0.41
C PRO A 71 14.73 -10.68 0.04
N ASN A 72 16.02 -10.84 -0.20
CA ASN A 72 16.81 -12.04 0.12
C ASN A 72 16.59 -12.59 1.54
N TYR A 73 16.55 -11.74 2.55
CA TYR A 73 16.37 -12.14 3.94
C TYR A 73 14.93 -12.55 4.26
N LEU A 74 13.90 -11.97 3.62
CA LEU A 74 12.52 -12.47 3.78
C LEU A 74 12.34 -13.81 3.08
N LEU A 75 13.00 -14.03 1.94
CA LEU A 75 13.07 -15.35 1.30
C LEU A 75 13.73 -16.36 2.24
N GLY A 76 14.87 -16.01 2.84
CA GLY A 76 15.54 -16.80 3.86
C GLY A 76 14.60 -17.16 5.01
N ALA A 77 13.92 -16.16 5.60
CA ALA A 77 12.97 -16.37 6.68
C ALA A 77 11.83 -17.34 6.32
N ILE A 78 11.33 -17.29 5.08
CA ILE A 78 10.29 -18.23 4.61
C ILE A 78 10.87 -19.64 4.43
N LEU A 79 12.09 -19.76 3.90
CA LEU A 79 12.74 -21.03 3.60
C LEU A 79 13.18 -21.78 4.86
N THR A 80 13.63 -21.05 5.87
CA THR A 80 14.14 -21.58 7.16
C THR A 80 13.06 -21.74 8.23
N SER A 81 11.84 -21.24 7.99
CA SER A 81 10.76 -21.35 8.96
C SER A 81 10.30 -22.80 9.17
N ASP A 82 10.29 -23.25 10.42
CA ASP A 82 9.76 -24.56 10.81
C ASP A 82 8.24 -24.54 11.10
N ASP A 83 7.58 -23.38 10.96
CA ASP A 83 6.13 -23.26 11.17
C ASP A 83 5.35 -24.07 10.12
N PRO A 84 4.56 -25.08 10.53
CA PRO A 84 3.72 -25.86 9.61
C PRO A 84 2.74 -24.99 8.80
N ALA A 85 2.27 -23.87 9.36
CA ALA A 85 1.37 -22.95 8.67
C ALA A 85 2.03 -22.26 7.46
N LEU A 86 3.37 -22.21 7.42
CA LEU A 86 4.15 -21.63 6.32
C LEU A 86 4.68 -22.68 5.33
N ALA A 87 4.38 -23.97 5.53
CA ALA A 87 4.90 -25.04 4.68
C ALA A 87 4.54 -24.86 3.19
N GLU A 88 3.30 -24.45 2.91
CA GLU A 88 2.85 -24.18 1.54
C GLU A 88 3.55 -22.94 0.95
N GLY A 89 3.73 -21.88 1.75
CA GLY A 89 4.47 -20.69 1.34
C GLY A 89 5.92 -21.02 0.97
N ARG A 90 6.59 -21.81 1.82
CA ARG A 90 7.95 -22.31 1.59
C ARG A 90 8.04 -23.15 0.31
N ARG A 91 7.10 -24.08 0.08
CA ARG A 91 7.05 -24.88 -1.15
C ARG A 91 6.94 -24.00 -2.39
N ARG A 92 6.06 -22.99 -2.37
CA ARG A 92 5.88 -22.06 -3.50
C ARG A 92 7.09 -21.17 -3.75
N VAL A 93 7.71 -20.65 -2.68
CA VAL A 93 8.96 -19.87 -2.80
C VAL A 93 10.08 -20.74 -3.38
N ALA A 94 10.27 -21.95 -2.88
CA ALA A 94 11.28 -22.88 -3.40
C ALA A 94 11.05 -23.19 -4.89
N ALA A 95 9.80 -23.42 -5.30
CA ALA A 95 9.46 -23.65 -6.71
C ALA A 95 9.75 -22.42 -7.58
N ARG A 96 9.50 -21.21 -7.07
CA ARG A 96 9.84 -19.95 -7.77
C ARG A 96 11.35 -19.79 -7.93
N ILE A 97 12.13 -20.06 -6.87
CA ILE A 97 13.59 -20.02 -6.93
C ILE A 97 14.11 -21.03 -7.97
N ALA A 98 13.61 -22.27 -7.93
CA ALA A 98 13.99 -23.32 -8.88
C ALA A 98 13.68 -22.95 -10.35
N SER A 99 12.65 -22.14 -10.60
CA SER A 99 12.33 -21.65 -11.96
C SER A 99 13.34 -20.65 -12.51
N ARG A 100 14.15 -20.00 -11.65
CA ARG A 100 15.08 -18.90 -11.98
C ARG A 100 14.43 -17.64 -12.60
N VAL A 101 13.11 -17.63 -12.82
CA VAL A 101 12.39 -16.50 -13.42
C VAL A 101 12.24 -15.36 -12.41
N GLY A 102 12.98 -14.28 -12.64
CA GLY A 102 12.99 -13.09 -11.77
C GLY A 102 13.75 -13.30 -10.46
N VAL A 103 14.67 -14.27 -10.41
CA VAL A 103 15.41 -14.66 -9.22
C VAL A 103 16.81 -14.01 -9.26
N SER A 104 17.12 -13.16 -8.28
CA SER A 104 18.42 -12.49 -8.16
C SER A 104 18.98 -12.60 -6.74
N PRO A 105 20.28 -12.36 -6.53
CA PRO A 105 20.88 -12.40 -5.19
C PRO A 105 20.18 -11.48 -4.17
N GLU A 106 19.63 -10.35 -4.60
CA GLU A 106 18.93 -9.41 -3.72
C GLU A 106 17.43 -9.70 -3.58
N TRP A 107 16.78 -10.23 -4.62
CA TRP A 107 15.32 -10.23 -4.70
C TRP A 107 14.75 -11.45 -5.44
N LEU A 108 13.54 -11.83 -5.05
CA LEU A 108 12.61 -12.55 -5.92
C LEU A 108 11.62 -11.54 -6.51
N HIS A 109 11.77 -11.26 -7.80
CA HIS A 109 10.92 -10.35 -8.56
C HIS A 109 9.72 -11.06 -9.21
N PRO A 110 8.70 -10.28 -9.59
CA PRO A 110 7.75 -10.70 -10.60
C PRO A 110 8.37 -11.06 -11.94
N PRO A 111 7.81 -12.07 -12.63
CA PRO A 111 8.09 -12.27 -14.05
C PRO A 111 7.86 -10.97 -14.84
N ARG A 112 8.67 -10.73 -15.87
CA ARG A 112 8.58 -9.49 -16.67
C ARG A 112 7.23 -9.35 -17.37
N THR A 113 6.63 -10.47 -17.79
CA THR A 113 5.27 -10.55 -18.32
C THR A 113 4.21 -10.07 -17.32
N PHE A 114 4.33 -10.49 -16.05
CA PHE A 114 3.44 -10.01 -15.01
C PHE A 114 3.55 -8.49 -14.87
N THR A 115 4.77 -7.94 -14.78
CA THR A 115 5.00 -6.50 -14.66
C THR A 115 4.38 -5.73 -15.82
N LEU A 116 4.62 -6.17 -17.06
CA LEU A 116 4.04 -5.56 -18.26
C LEU A 116 2.50 -5.54 -18.21
N LEU A 117 1.88 -6.67 -17.88
CA LEU A 117 0.42 -6.78 -17.79
C LEU A 117 -0.14 -5.92 -16.65
N TYR A 118 0.49 -5.97 -15.48
CA TYR A 118 0.06 -5.24 -14.30
C TYR A 118 0.10 -3.71 -14.53
N ASP A 119 1.18 -3.21 -15.14
CA ASP A 119 1.35 -1.78 -15.44
C ASP A 119 0.36 -1.30 -16.51
N SER A 120 0.07 -2.15 -17.50
CA SER A 120 -0.85 -1.84 -18.61
C SER A 120 -2.32 -1.98 -18.22
N ALA A 121 -2.65 -2.73 -17.17
CA ALA A 121 -4.02 -3.09 -16.81
C ALA A 121 -4.41 -2.60 -15.40
N ARG A 122 -4.19 -1.32 -15.09
CA ARG A 122 -4.50 -0.76 -13.75
C ARG A 122 -5.95 -1.00 -13.29
N GLY A 123 -6.91 -1.00 -14.22
CA GLY A 123 -8.33 -1.30 -13.94
C GLY A 123 -8.62 -2.79 -13.63
N ALA A 124 -7.65 -3.68 -13.80
CA ALA A 124 -7.79 -5.12 -13.57
C ALA A 124 -7.44 -5.54 -12.13
N PHE A 125 -6.90 -4.61 -11.32
CA PHE A 125 -6.56 -4.89 -9.93
C PHE A 125 -7.75 -5.46 -9.16
N GLY A 126 -7.47 -6.55 -8.47
CA GLY A 126 -8.40 -7.35 -7.70
C GLY A 126 -9.48 -8.09 -8.49
N ARG A 127 -9.45 -8.04 -9.83
CA ARG A 127 -10.51 -8.60 -10.70
C ARG A 127 -9.98 -9.63 -11.69
N ALA A 128 -8.79 -9.43 -12.24
CA ALA A 128 -8.24 -10.34 -13.23
C ALA A 128 -7.58 -11.57 -12.59
N ARG A 129 -8.16 -12.75 -12.85
CA ARG A 129 -7.59 -14.05 -12.46
C ARG A 129 -6.17 -14.26 -12.99
N GLY A 130 -5.87 -13.74 -14.19
CA GLY A 130 -4.53 -13.81 -14.79
C GLY A 130 -3.44 -13.03 -14.04
N LEU A 131 -3.82 -12.10 -13.16
CA LEU A 131 -2.90 -11.37 -12.29
C LEU A 131 -2.81 -11.96 -10.88
N ARG A 132 -3.46 -13.09 -10.61
CA ARG A 132 -3.50 -13.70 -9.28
C ARG A 132 -2.08 -13.95 -8.76
N CYS A 133 -1.79 -13.47 -7.57
CA CYS A 133 -0.52 -13.65 -6.90
C CYS A 133 -0.25 -15.16 -6.71
N PRO A 134 0.95 -15.67 -7.05
CA PRO A 134 1.33 -17.06 -6.82
C PRO A 134 1.25 -17.48 -5.35
N PHE A 135 1.31 -16.54 -4.40
CA PHE A 135 1.21 -16.83 -2.97
C PHE A 135 -0.23 -16.75 -2.43
N TYR A 136 -1.23 -16.49 -3.28
CA TYR A 136 -2.63 -16.56 -2.87
C TYR A 136 -3.11 -18.01 -2.85
N GLU A 137 -3.66 -18.45 -1.72
CA GLU A 137 -4.31 -19.73 -1.58
C GLU A 137 -5.81 -19.58 -1.84
N ALA A 138 -6.27 -20.05 -2.99
CA ALA A 138 -7.64 -19.82 -3.44
C ALA A 138 -8.68 -20.48 -2.51
N ASP A 139 -8.39 -21.69 -2.03
CA ASP A 139 -9.32 -22.46 -1.21
C ASP A 139 -9.47 -21.88 0.21
N ALA A 140 -8.36 -21.49 0.84
CA ALA A 140 -8.36 -20.82 2.13
C ALA A 140 -8.69 -19.32 2.05
N GLY A 141 -8.53 -18.72 0.85
CA GLY A 141 -8.69 -17.29 0.62
C GLY A 141 -7.62 -16.42 1.31
N GLY A 142 -6.44 -16.99 1.57
CA GLY A 142 -5.35 -16.38 2.35
C GLY A 142 -4.05 -16.20 1.55
N CYS A 143 -3.04 -15.62 2.20
CA CYS A 143 -1.69 -15.50 1.65
C CYS A 143 -0.77 -16.51 2.34
N THR A 144 -0.14 -17.40 1.58
CA THR A 144 0.71 -18.47 2.10
C THR A 144 2.02 -17.97 2.70
N ILE A 145 2.37 -16.69 2.46
CA ILE A 145 3.54 -16.02 3.01
C ILE A 145 3.16 -14.84 3.92
N TRP A 146 1.95 -14.84 4.49
CA TRP A 146 1.40 -13.69 5.23
C TRP A 146 2.36 -13.09 6.27
N ALA A 147 3.07 -13.95 7.01
CA ALA A 147 4.02 -13.56 8.05
C ALA A 147 5.32 -12.92 7.53
N HIS A 148 5.60 -13.01 6.23
CA HIS A 148 6.85 -12.55 5.60
C HIS A 148 6.57 -11.75 4.31
N ARG A 149 5.49 -10.96 4.34
CA ARG A 149 5.08 -10.10 3.23
C ARG A 149 6.00 -8.89 3.09
N ASP A 150 6.19 -8.45 1.86
CA ASP A 150 6.93 -7.23 1.54
C ASP A 150 6.21 -5.96 2.05
N ALA A 151 6.89 -4.82 1.93
CA ALA A 151 6.40 -3.53 2.38
C ALA A 151 5.03 -3.20 1.79
N VAL A 152 4.82 -3.48 0.50
CA VAL A 152 3.57 -3.17 -0.19
C VAL A 152 2.43 -4.00 0.39
N CYS A 153 2.56 -5.32 0.43
CA CYS A 153 1.49 -6.19 0.92
C CYS A 153 1.21 -5.99 2.42
N SER A 154 2.25 -5.71 3.22
CA SER A 154 2.12 -5.48 4.67
C SER A 154 1.41 -4.18 5.02
N THR A 155 1.39 -3.19 4.11
CA THR A 155 0.83 -1.86 4.36
C THR A 155 -0.36 -1.50 3.47
N TYR A 156 -0.81 -2.42 2.62
CA TYR A 156 -1.93 -2.18 1.71
C TYR A 156 -3.27 -2.49 2.37
N PHE A 157 -4.17 -1.51 2.34
CA PHE A 157 -5.58 -1.67 2.71
C PHE A 157 -6.47 -1.14 1.59
N CYS A 158 -7.56 -1.86 1.29
CA CYS A 158 -8.53 -1.44 0.28
C CYS A 158 -9.41 -0.27 0.75
N LYS A 159 -9.61 -0.15 2.06
CA LYS A 159 -10.40 0.86 2.76
C LYS A 159 -9.68 1.24 4.05
N TYR A 160 -9.70 2.51 4.41
CA TYR A 160 -8.95 3.02 5.56
C TYR A 160 -9.91 3.58 6.62
N VAL A 161 -9.71 3.21 7.88
CA VAL A 161 -10.55 3.68 8.99
C VAL A 161 -10.46 5.20 9.13
N ALA A 162 -9.26 5.77 9.05
CA ALA A 162 -9.05 7.21 9.04
C ALA A 162 -9.18 7.84 7.63
N GLY A 163 -9.78 7.14 6.66
CA GLY A 163 -9.98 7.62 5.30
C GLY A 163 -8.68 8.04 4.61
N ALA A 164 -8.66 9.21 3.98
CA ALA A 164 -7.50 9.73 3.29
C ALA A 164 -6.28 9.93 4.19
N ASP A 165 -6.48 10.22 5.48
CA ASP A 165 -5.40 10.35 6.45
C ASP A 165 -4.76 9.00 6.78
N GLY A 166 -5.59 7.95 6.92
CA GLY A 166 -5.10 6.57 7.05
C GLY A 166 -4.31 6.12 5.83
N ARG A 167 -4.81 6.41 4.61
CA ARG A 167 -4.07 6.13 3.37
C ARG A 167 -2.71 6.80 3.32
N ARG A 168 -2.63 8.07 3.75
CA ARG A 168 -1.36 8.81 3.83
C ARG A 168 -0.41 8.19 4.84
N PHE A 169 -0.91 7.84 6.02
CA PHE A 169 -0.13 7.16 7.06
C PHE A 169 0.48 5.86 6.55
N TRP A 170 -0.33 4.93 6.03
CA TRP A 170 0.17 3.66 5.52
C TRP A 170 1.08 3.80 4.30
N THR A 171 0.88 4.84 3.47
CA THR A 171 1.81 5.15 2.39
C THR A 171 3.19 5.57 2.93
N ALA A 172 3.23 6.39 3.98
CA ALA A 172 4.49 6.76 4.63
C ALA A 172 5.17 5.56 5.30
N VAL A 173 4.39 4.65 5.93
CA VAL A 173 4.92 3.41 6.50
C VAL A 173 5.50 2.52 5.41
N LYS A 174 4.80 2.36 4.27
CA LYS A 174 5.28 1.62 3.10
C LYS A 174 6.61 2.15 2.60
N GLU A 175 6.73 3.47 2.46
CA GLU A 175 7.96 4.11 1.97
C GLU A 175 9.15 3.86 2.91
N LEU A 176 8.94 4.00 4.23
CA LEU A 176 9.96 3.68 5.22
C LEU A 176 10.33 2.19 5.18
N LEU A 177 9.33 1.30 5.09
CA LEU A 177 9.57 -0.14 5.08
C LEU A 177 10.25 -0.61 3.79
N SER A 178 9.92 -0.02 2.64
CA SER A 178 10.67 -0.26 1.39
C SER A 178 12.12 0.17 1.49
N LEU A 179 12.41 1.30 2.15
CA LEU A 179 13.80 1.71 2.42
C LEU A 179 14.50 0.68 3.32
N VAL A 180 13.85 0.24 4.40
CA VAL A 180 14.37 -0.83 5.28
C VAL A 180 14.67 -2.10 4.50
N GLU A 181 13.76 -2.55 3.65
CA GLU A 181 13.95 -3.75 2.83
C GLU A 181 15.15 -3.64 1.89
N ILE A 182 15.31 -2.51 1.21
CA ILE A 182 16.44 -2.27 0.31
C ILE A 182 17.76 -2.26 1.08
N GLN A 183 17.83 -1.54 2.21
CA GLN A 183 19.07 -1.42 2.96
C GLN A 183 19.48 -2.74 3.62
N LEU A 184 18.53 -3.49 4.18
CA LEU A 184 18.81 -4.80 4.78
C LEU A 184 19.24 -5.83 3.72
N ALA A 185 18.59 -5.85 2.55
CA ALA A 185 18.95 -6.78 1.49
C ALA A 185 20.38 -6.53 0.98
N ARG A 186 20.75 -5.25 0.79
CA ARG A 186 22.09 -4.85 0.36
C ARG A 186 23.15 -5.05 1.43
N ALA A 187 22.85 -4.73 2.69
CA ALA A 187 23.77 -4.97 3.80
C ALA A 187 24.12 -6.47 3.94
N ALA A 188 23.11 -7.35 3.81
CA ALA A 188 23.33 -8.79 3.83
C ALA A 188 24.23 -9.26 2.68
N LEU A 189 24.03 -8.73 1.46
CA LEU A 189 24.92 -9.07 0.34
C LEU A 189 26.32 -8.48 0.49
N LEU A 190 26.45 -7.25 1.01
CA LEU A 190 27.75 -6.63 1.26
C LEU A 190 28.62 -7.51 2.16
N GLU A 191 28.02 -8.09 3.19
CA GLU A 191 28.70 -8.95 4.13
C GLU A 191 29.01 -10.33 3.53
N LEU A 192 28.04 -10.96 2.87
CA LEU A 192 28.11 -12.39 2.52
C LEU A 192 28.64 -12.66 1.11
N ALA A 193 28.42 -11.73 0.19
CA ALA A 193 28.71 -11.88 -1.23
C ALA A 193 28.95 -10.52 -1.91
N PRO A 194 29.96 -9.73 -1.45
CA PRO A 194 30.18 -8.36 -1.93
C PRO A 194 30.36 -8.26 -3.45
N ASP A 195 30.95 -9.29 -4.06
CA ASP A 195 31.13 -9.38 -5.53
C ASP A 195 29.83 -9.38 -6.32
N LEU A 196 28.68 -9.59 -5.67
CA LEU A 196 27.35 -9.58 -6.29
C LEU A 196 26.65 -8.21 -6.19
N LEU A 197 27.13 -7.28 -5.36
CA LEU A 197 26.52 -5.95 -5.22
C LEU A 197 26.71 -5.05 -6.44
N ASP A 198 27.89 -5.14 -7.07
CA ASP A 198 28.24 -4.32 -8.23
C ASP A 198 27.72 -4.92 -9.54
N ARG A 199 27.15 -6.13 -9.49
CA ARG A 199 26.53 -6.82 -10.64
C ARG A 199 25.10 -6.30 -10.81
N GLU A 200 25.00 -5.00 -11.13
CA GLU A 200 23.79 -4.16 -11.25
C GLU A 200 22.56 -4.63 -10.44
N PRO A 201 22.27 -3.96 -9.31
CA PRO A 201 20.94 -3.92 -8.73
C PRO A 201 20.03 -3.10 -9.64
N GLY A 202 19.44 -3.72 -10.67
CA GLY A 202 18.12 -3.42 -11.27
C GLY A 202 17.56 -1.98 -11.23
N LEU A 203 18.38 -0.94 -11.38
CA LEU A 203 17.97 0.42 -11.72
C LEU A 203 17.81 0.58 -13.23
N ARG A 204 18.24 -0.41 -14.01
CA ARG A 204 17.53 -0.75 -15.24
C ARG A 204 16.23 -1.40 -14.81
N PRO A 205 15.08 -0.75 -15.02
CA PRO A 205 13.85 -1.50 -14.91
C PRO A 205 13.96 -2.62 -15.95
N ALA A 206 13.32 -3.75 -15.66
CA ALA A 206 12.94 -4.73 -16.67
C ALA A 206 12.20 -4.13 -17.90
N SER A 207 11.97 -2.80 -17.91
CA SER A 207 11.41 -1.96 -18.96
C SER A 207 12.41 -1.36 -19.95
N ALA A 208 13.73 -1.48 -19.77
CA ALA A 208 14.69 -0.92 -20.75
C ALA A 208 14.82 -1.82 -21.99
N THR A 209 14.68 -3.13 -21.80
CA THR A 209 14.63 -4.11 -22.89
C THR A 209 13.16 -4.51 -23.12
N PRO A 210 12.72 -4.72 -24.37
CA PRO A 210 11.42 -5.32 -24.63
C PRO A 210 11.28 -6.71 -23.96
N VAL A 211 10.03 -7.12 -23.70
CA VAL A 211 9.72 -8.49 -23.27
C VAL A 211 9.94 -9.42 -24.47
N GLY A 212 10.80 -10.43 -24.32
CA GLY A 212 11.13 -11.41 -25.35
C GLY A 212 10.24 -12.67 -25.32
N PRO A 213 10.35 -13.56 -26.32
CA PRO A 213 9.65 -14.85 -26.32
C PRO A 213 9.87 -15.67 -25.03
N GLU A 214 11.09 -15.69 -24.53
CA GLU A 214 11.52 -16.43 -23.35
C GLU A 214 10.81 -15.92 -22.08
N ASP A 215 10.60 -14.61 -21.99
CA ASP A 215 9.81 -14.02 -20.90
C ASP A 215 8.33 -14.42 -21.00
N ILE A 216 7.78 -14.47 -22.22
CA ILE A 216 6.39 -14.85 -22.51
C ILE A 216 6.14 -16.31 -22.14
N ASP A 217 7.08 -17.18 -22.50
CA ASP A 217 7.04 -18.62 -22.22
C ASP A 217 7.43 -18.95 -20.76
N GLY A 218 7.91 -17.96 -20.00
CA GLY A 218 8.32 -18.14 -18.62
C GLY A 218 9.57 -19.01 -18.49
N ALA A 219 10.46 -18.96 -19.47
CA ALA A 219 11.72 -19.69 -19.48
C ALA A 219 12.71 -19.09 -18.48
N ALA A 220 13.59 -19.94 -17.93
CA ALA A 220 14.73 -19.49 -17.15
C ALA A 220 15.66 -18.61 -18.01
N PRO A 221 16.40 -17.67 -17.40
CA PRO A 221 17.42 -16.91 -18.13
C PRO A 221 18.48 -17.87 -18.73
N PRO A 222 19.15 -17.47 -19.82
CA PRO A 222 20.29 -18.21 -20.36
C PRO A 222 21.32 -18.53 -19.27
N GLU A 223 21.95 -19.72 -19.35
CA GLU A 223 22.87 -20.20 -18.31
C GLU A 223 24.04 -19.22 -18.07
N GLU A 224 24.55 -18.57 -19.12
CA GLU A 224 25.61 -17.56 -19.01
C GLU A 224 25.17 -16.35 -18.16
N GLU A 225 23.97 -15.82 -18.41
CA GLU A 225 23.41 -14.70 -17.64
C GLU A 225 23.17 -15.11 -16.17
N TYR A 226 22.68 -16.33 -15.96
CA TYR A 226 22.49 -16.89 -14.62
C TYR A 226 23.81 -17.01 -13.86
N LEU A 227 24.84 -17.61 -14.45
CA LEU A 227 26.16 -17.75 -13.83
C LEU A 227 26.81 -16.37 -13.59
N ALA A 228 26.61 -15.41 -14.49
CA ALA A 228 27.09 -14.04 -14.31
C ALA A 228 26.41 -13.35 -13.11
N ALA A 229 25.08 -13.49 -12.98
CA ALA A 229 24.31 -12.89 -11.89
C ALA A 229 24.63 -13.51 -10.52
N TRP A 230 24.91 -14.81 -10.47
CA TRP A 230 25.08 -15.54 -9.20
C TRP A 230 26.53 -15.84 -8.81
N GLY A 231 27.47 -15.84 -9.76
CA GLY A 231 28.87 -16.13 -9.50
C GLY A 231 29.07 -17.45 -8.73
N ALA A 232 29.83 -17.39 -7.61
CA ALA A 232 30.10 -18.56 -6.76
C ALA A 232 28.86 -19.10 -6.02
N TRP A 233 27.74 -18.35 -6.04
CA TRP A 233 26.47 -18.76 -5.43
C TRP A 233 25.51 -19.41 -6.43
N ALA A 234 25.91 -19.61 -7.67
CA ALA A 234 25.12 -20.38 -8.64
C ALA A 234 24.84 -21.80 -8.11
N GLY A 235 23.58 -22.20 -8.09
CA GLY A 235 23.08 -23.47 -7.53
C GLY A 235 22.98 -23.49 -6.00
N ARG A 236 23.30 -22.38 -5.33
CA ARG A 236 23.28 -22.22 -3.86
C ARG A 236 22.39 -21.06 -3.43
N GLU A 237 21.37 -20.74 -4.20
CA GLU A 237 20.49 -19.58 -3.99
C GLU A 237 19.77 -19.65 -2.64
N VAL A 238 19.26 -20.84 -2.30
CA VAL A 238 18.58 -21.08 -1.01
C VAL A 238 19.53 -20.90 0.17
N GLU A 239 20.79 -21.32 0.03
CA GLU A 239 21.81 -21.13 1.07
C GLU A 239 22.14 -19.66 1.25
N LEU A 240 22.27 -18.89 0.16
CA LEU A 240 22.51 -17.44 0.24
C LEU A 240 21.35 -16.74 0.96
N TYR A 241 20.11 -17.02 0.57
CA TYR A 241 18.95 -16.39 1.20
C TYR A 241 18.83 -16.74 2.69
N ALA A 242 19.07 -18.00 3.07
CA ALA A 242 19.11 -18.41 4.47
C ALA A 242 20.22 -17.68 5.26
N ALA A 243 21.40 -17.49 4.66
CA ALA A 243 22.48 -16.72 5.27
C ALA A 243 22.12 -15.23 5.41
N CYS A 244 21.42 -14.64 4.43
CA CYS A 244 20.92 -13.26 4.52
C CYS A 244 19.91 -13.09 5.66
N ASP A 245 18.99 -14.03 5.87
CA ASP A 245 18.08 -14.02 7.03
C ASP A 245 18.85 -14.08 8.35
N ALA A 246 19.82 -15.00 8.47
CA ALA A 246 20.65 -15.12 9.66
C ALA A 246 21.43 -13.82 9.97
N TYR A 247 22.02 -13.19 8.94
CA TYR A 247 22.67 -11.90 9.07
C TYR A 247 21.71 -10.82 9.57
N VAL A 248 20.56 -10.65 8.93
CA VAL A 248 19.58 -9.61 9.32
C VAL A 248 19.06 -9.83 10.74
N ARG A 249 18.86 -11.08 11.17
CA ARG A 249 18.47 -11.40 12.56
C ARG A 249 19.54 -11.08 13.60
N SER A 250 20.81 -11.00 13.18
CA SER A 250 21.91 -10.64 14.06
C SER A 250 22.04 -9.13 14.29
N LEU A 251 21.40 -8.32 13.44
CA LEU A 251 21.44 -6.87 13.55
C LEU A 251 20.60 -6.37 14.73
N SER A 252 21.06 -5.28 15.33
CA SER A 252 20.30 -4.50 16.30
C SER A 252 19.53 -3.36 15.64
N ALA A 253 18.61 -2.75 16.40
CA ALA A 253 17.97 -1.50 15.97
C ALA A 253 18.98 -0.36 15.70
N HIS A 254 20.11 -0.34 16.42
CA HIS A 254 21.17 0.64 16.21
C HIS A 254 21.86 0.44 14.86
N ASP A 255 22.14 -0.81 14.49
CA ASP A 255 22.75 -1.13 13.19
C ASP A 255 21.82 -0.72 12.05
N LEU A 256 20.52 -1.00 12.17
CA LEU A 256 19.53 -0.57 11.19
C LEU A 256 19.47 0.96 11.08
N ASP A 257 19.47 1.70 12.19
CA ASP A 257 19.50 3.16 12.13
C ASP A 257 20.78 3.70 11.46
N GLY A 258 21.91 3.00 11.64
CA GLY A 258 23.15 3.25 10.91
C GLY A 258 22.99 3.07 9.40
N LEU A 259 22.38 1.96 8.97
CA LEU A 259 22.12 1.65 7.57
C LEU A 259 21.14 2.63 6.90
N LEU A 260 20.10 3.07 7.61
CA LEU A 260 19.08 3.97 7.06
C LEU A 260 19.54 5.44 6.98
N GLY A 261 20.46 5.86 7.85
CA GLY A 261 21.05 7.20 7.83
C GLY A 261 20.04 8.35 7.88
N LEU A 262 20.26 9.38 7.06
CA LEU A 262 19.40 10.57 7.01
C LEU A 262 18.00 10.26 6.46
N ASP A 263 17.92 9.42 5.43
CA ASP A 263 16.66 9.09 4.77
C ASP A 263 15.72 8.35 5.73
N GLY A 264 16.27 7.43 6.55
CA GLY A 264 15.53 6.81 7.65
C GLY A 264 14.93 7.83 8.62
N ARG A 265 15.70 8.83 9.04
CA ARG A 265 15.22 9.89 9.95
C ARG A 265 14.11 10.72 9.33
N LEU A 266 14.23 11.07 8.05
CA LEU A 266 13.21 11.82 7.31
C LEU A 266 11.92 11.00 7.17
N ALA A 267 12.04 9.73 6.78
CA ALA A 267 10.92 8.82 6.63
C ALA A 267 10.20 8.53 7.96
N ARG A 268 10.94 8.29 9.05
CA ARG A 268 10.35 8.16 10.42
C ARG A 268 9.57 9.42 10.83
N ARG A 269 10.09 10.62 10.51
CA ARG A 269 9.37 11.88 10.77
C ARG A 269 8.09 12.00 9.93
N ALA A 270 8.11 11.55 8.69
CA ALA A 270 6.93 11.53 7.83
C ALA A 270 5.85 10.58 8.38
N VAL A 271 6.25 9.38 8.82
CA VAL A 271 5.35 8.41 9.47
C VAL A 271 4.71 9.02 10.72
N ARG A 272 5.50 9.61 11.62
CA ARG A 272 4.97 10.20 12.86
C ARG A 272 3.96 11.31 12.59
N ARG A 273 4.29 12.24 11.70
CA ARG A 273 3.36 13.33 11.30
C ARG A 273 2.05 12.79 10.72
N ALA A 274 2.13 11.74 9.90
CA ALA A 274 0.95 11.15 9.30
C ALA A 274 0.11 10.38 10.33
N LEU A 275 0.77 9.70 11.29
CA LEU A 275 0.10 9.02 12.40
C LEU A 275 -0.64 10.00 13.32
N ASP A 276 0.00 11.11 13.69
CA ASP A 276 -0.61 12.16 14.52
C ASP A 276 -1.89 12.70 13.86
N THR A 277 -1.83 12.93 12.54
CA THR A 277 -2.98 13.39 11.75
C THR A 277 -4.10 12.35 11.69
N ALA A 278 -3.75 11.06 11.56
CA ALA A 278 -4.71 9.97 11.48
C ALA A 278 -5.40 9.68 12.83
N ARG A 279 -4.67 9.77 13.95
CA ARG A 279 -5.18 9.55 15.31
C ARG A 279 -6.07 10.71 15.80
N SER A 280 -5.65 11.94 15.54
CA SER A 280 -6.25 13.15 16.11
C SER A 280 -6.70 14.11 15.00
N PRO A 281 -7.70 13.73 14.19
CA PRO A 281 -8.16 14.61 13.12
C PRO A 281 -8.90 15.81 13.72
N SER A 282 -8.65 16.97 13.12
CA SER A 282 -9.33 18.22 13.46
C SER A 282 -10.07 18.75 12.24
N LEU A 283 -11.31 19.19 12.42
CA LEU A 283 -12.03 19.90 11.37
C LEU A 283 -11.35 21.23 11.07
N PRO A 284 -11.04 21.53 9.81
CA PRO A 284 -10.70 22.89 9.40
C PRO A 284 -11.84 23.86 9.76
N PRO A 285 -11.56 25.15 9.98
CA PRO A 285 -12.60 26.12 10.33
C PRO A 285 -13.64 26.31 9.22
N VAL A 286 -13.25 26.04 7.98
CA VAL A 286 -14.04 26.24 6.77
C VAL A 286 -13.90 25.01 5.87
N LEU A 287 -15.02 24.53 5.35
CA LEU A 287 -15.11 23.37 4.46
C LEU A 287 -15.93 23.71 3.22
N ARG A 288 -15.64 23.01 2.13
CA ARG A 288 -16.45 22.96 0.93
C ARG A 288 -16.68 21.54 0.45
N LEU A 289 -17.76 21.30 -0.28
CA LEU A 289 -17.91 20.08 -1.06
C LEU A 289 -16.75 19.97 -2.06
N ASP A 290 -16.09 18.80 -2.11
CA ASP A 290 -14.96 18.58 -3.00
C ASP A 290 -15.40 18.67 -4.47
N PRO A 291 -14.90 19.66 -5.24
CA PRO A 291 -15.25 19.78 -6.65
C PRO A 291 -14.69 18.63 -7.50
N GLY A 292 -13.72 17.86 -6.98
CA GLY A 292 -13.20 16.65 -7.61
C GLY A 292 -13.97 15.38 -7.26
N ALA A 293 -15.00 15.45 -6.40
CA ALA A 293 -15.77 14.27 -6.04
C ALA A 293 -16.55 13.72 -7.24
N THR A 294 -16.51 12.40 -7.40
CA THR A 294 -17.41 11.67 -8.30
C THR A 294 -18.77 11.54 -7.64
N ILE A 295 -19.82 11.99 -8.32
CA ILE A 295 -21.19 12.06 -7.80
C ILE A 295 -22.10 11.27 -8.71
N ALA A 296 -22.92 10.39 -8.13
CA ALA A 296 -23.95 9.70 -8.88
C ALA A 296 -25.24 9.51 -8.10
N TRP A 297 -26.35 9.81 -8.78
CA TRP A 297 -27.69 9.58 -8.29
C TRP A 297 -28.12 8.14 -8.59
N LEU A 298 -28.61 7.45 -7.57
CA LEU A 298 -29.10 6.09 -7.67
C LEU A 298 -30.61 6.09 -7.93
N PRO A 299 -31.18 4.99 -8.47
CA PRO A 299 -32.61 4.90 -8.78
C PRO A 299 -33.54 5.10 -7.59
N ASP A 300 -33.07 4.84 -6.37
CA ASP A 300 -33.80 5.03 -5.12
C ASP A 300 -33.76 6.48 -4.58
N GLY A 301 -33.11 7.39 -5.32
CA GLY A 301 -32.96 8.80 -4.95
C GLY A 301 -31.81 9.09 -3.96
N SER A 302 -31.01 8.08 -3.61
CA SER A 302 -29.76 8.29 -2.88
C SER A 302 -28.62 8.73 -3.81
N VAL A 303 -27.52 9.20 -3.22
CA VAL A 303 -26.33 9.70 -3.92
C VAL A 303 -25.12 8.94 -3.42
N ALA A 304 -24.35 8.37 -4.36
CA ALA A 304 -23.03 7.82 -4.10
C ALA A 304 -21.96 8.89 -4.39
N LEU A 305 -21.05 9.09 -3.43
CA LEU A 305 -19.94 10.03 -3.51
C LEU A 305 -18.61 9.30 -3.36
N GLY A 306 -17.75 9.39 -4.38
CA GLY A 306 -16.36 8.95 -4.31
C GLY A 306 -15.42 10.16 -4.35
N SER A 307 -14.39 10.20 -3.50
CA SER A 307 -13.35 11.23 -3.58
C SER A 307 -11.96 10.60 -3.44
N TYR A 308 -11.47 10.40 -2.22
CA TYR A 308 -10.07 10.03 -2.01
C TYR A 308 -9.67 8.63 -2.52
N SER A 309 -10.64 7.75 -2.77
CA SER A 309 -10.47 6.37 -3.23
C SER A 309 -11.62 5.95 -4.13
N GLU A 310 -11.32 5.24 -5.22
CA GLU A 310 -12.34 4.62 -6.08
C GLU A 310 -12.97 3.36 -5.45
N LEU A 311 -12.37 2.81 -4.40
CA LEU A 311 -12.81 1.59 -3.72
C LEU A 311 -13.68 1.87 -2.49
N GLU A 312 -13.77 3.13 -2.07
CA GLU A 312 -14.57 3.54 -0.92
C GLU A 312 -15.40 4.76 -1.28
N ALA A 313 -16.64 4.49 -1.68
CA ALA A 313 -17.66 5.51 -1.88
C ALA A 313 -18.57 5.59 -0.64
N VAL A 314 -19.07 6.79 -0.35
CA VAL A 314 -20.07 7.05 0.67
C VAL A 314 -21.43 7.16 -0.01
N ALA A 315 -22.40 6.35 0.41
CA ALA A 315 -23.78 6.48 -0.03
C ALA A 315 -24.59 7.27 1.00
N LEU A 316 -25.37 8.25 0.54
CA LEU A 316 -26.19 9.09 1.40
C LEU A 316 -27.53 9.46 0.74
N PRO A 317 -28.60 9.73 1.51
CA PRO A 317 -29.87 10.15 0.94
C PRO A 317 -29.72 11.45 0.13
N GLY A 318 -30.45 11.61 -0.98
CA GLY A 318 -30.37 12.82 -1.80
C GLY A 318 -30.71 14.13 -1.08
N ALA A 319 -31.48 14.06 0.02
CA ALA A 319 -31.70 15.20 0.91
C ALA A 319 -30.41 15.62 1.64
N ALA A 320 -29.61 14.66 2.13
CA ALA A 320 -28.34 14.94 2.78
C ALA A 320 -27.33 15.58 1.81
N TYR A 321 -27.32 15.15 0.54
CA TYR A 321 -26.46 15.77 -0.48
C TYR A 321 -26.70 17.27 -0.63
N ARG A 322 -27.97 17.71 -0.59
CA ARG A 322 -28.33 19.14 -0.68
C ARG A 322 -27.76 19.95 0.49
N LEU A 323 -27.71 19.37 1.69
CA LEU A 323 -27.07 19.99 2.85
C LEU A 323 -25.56 20.15 2.63
N LEU A 324 -24.89 19.13 2.06
CA LEU A 324 -23.45 19.19 1.76
C LEU A 324 -23.12 20.29 0.75
N ALA A 325 -24.00 20.53 -0.21
CA ALA A 325 -23.82 21.61 -1.20
C ALA A 325 -23.85 23.02 -0.58
N ARG A 326 -24.28 23.19 0.68
CA ARG A 326 -24.21 24.48 1.41
C ARG A 326 -22.82 24.83 1.92
N PHE A 327 -21.91 23.86 1.94
CA PHE A 327 -20.51 24.10 2.26
C PHE A 327 -19.79 24.57 0.98
N THR A 328 -19.66 25.88 0.81
CA THR A 328 -19.01 26.51 -0.36
C THR A 328 -17.54 26.81 -0.14
N GLY A 329 -17.10 26.87 1.12
CA GLY A 329 -15.74 27.22 1.51
C GLY A 329 -15.53 28.71 1.81
N ASP A 330 -16.61 29.49 1.90
CA ASP A 330 -16.53 30.93 2.16
C ASP A 330 -16.80 31.31 3.62
N GLU A 331 -17.52 30.45 4.36
CA GLU A 331 -18.00 30.73 5.71
C GLU A 331 -17.53 29.67 6.72
N PRO A 332 -17.37 30.02 8.01
CA PRO A 332 -17.08 29.04 9.05
C PRO A 332 -18.15 27.95 9.16
N ILE A 333 -17.73 26.73 9.51
CA ILE A 333 -18.63 25.57 9.71
C ILE A 333 -19.79 25.93 10.65
N SER A 334 -19.51 26.66 11.73
CA SER A 334 -20.51 27.08 12.73
C SER A 334 -21.63 27.92 12.11
N THR A 335 -21.30 28.82 11.18
CA THR A 335 -22.25 29.69 10.49
C THR A 335 -23.12 28.87 9.53
N VAL A 336 -22.50 27.99 8.73
CA VAL A 336 -23.23 27.11 7.82
C VAL A 336 -24.19 26.21 8.59
N ARG A 337 -23.75 25.59 9.69
CA ARG A 337 -24.61 24.74 10.55
C ARG A 337 -25.76 25.52 11.17
N ALA A 338 -25.53 26.74 11.65
CA ALA A 338 -26.60 27.58 12.18
C ALA A 338 -27.68 27.87 11.12
N ARG A 339 -27.26 28.16 9.88
CA ARG A 339 -28.16 28.34 8.74
C ARG A 339 -28.95 27.08 8.41
N LEU A 340 -28.29 25.91 8.35
CA LEU A 340 -28.96 24.62 8.10
C LEU A 340 -30.07 24.34 9.13
N ARG A 341 -29.82 24.66 10.41
CA ARG A 341 -30.83 24.47 11.48
C ARG A 341 -32.01 25.41 11.34
N ALA A 342 -31.75 26.67 10.98
CA ALA A 342 -32.77 27.71 10.88
C ALA A 342 -33.65 27.55 9.63
N GLU A 343 -33.04 27.21 8.48
CA GLU A 343 -33.71 27.24 7.17
C GLU A 343 -34.15 25.85 6.69
N GLU A 344 -33.40 24.79 7.00
CA GLU A 344 -33.64 23.44 6.49
C GLU A 344 -34.04 22.45 7.59
N HIS A 345 -34.17 22.92 8.84
CA HIS A 345 -34.45 22.11 10.03
C HIS A 345 -33.55 20.87 10.16
N ALA A 346 -32.29 21.00 9.73
CA ALA A 346 -31.31 19.93 9.70
C ALA A 346 -30.00 20.34 10.39
N ASP A 347 -29.24 19.37 10.87
CA ASP A 347 -27.89 19.58 11.39
C ASP A 347 -26.98 18.42 10.96
N LEU A 348 -25.72 18.74 10.72
CA LEU A 348 -24.65 17.77 10.54
C LEU A 348 -23.77 17.85 11.77
N SER A 349 -23.76 16.79 12.58
CA SER A 349 -22.91 16.74 13.78
C SER A 349 -21.43 16.85 13.40
N ASP A 350 -20.59 17.24 14.37
CA ASP A 350 -19.15 17.34 14.13
C ASP A 350 -18.56 15.97 13.75
N ASP A 351 -19.09 14.87 14.28
CA ASP A 351 -18.70 13.51 13.90
C ASP A 351 -18.99 13.20 12.42
N VAL A 352 -20.18 13.59 11.93
CA VAL A 352 -20.54 13.41 10.52
C VAL A 352 -19.65 14.27 9.62
N LEU A 353 -19.42 15.53 9.99
CA LEU A 353 -18.52 16.41 9.25
C LEU A 353 -17.08 15.88 9.25
N LEU A 354 -16.62 15.33 10.37
CA LEU A 354 -15.28 14.75 10.50
C LEU A 354 -15.13 13.52 9.61
N GLU A 355 -16.13 12.66 9.53
CA GLU A 355 -16.09 11.50 8.64
C GLU A 355 -16.13 11.94 7.17
N LEU A 356 -17.02 12.85 6.79
CA LEU A 356 -17.06 13.41 5.44
C LEU A 356 -15.74 14.10 5.05
N TYR A 357 -15.09 14.76 6.01
CA TYR A 357 -13.77 15.34 5.84
C TYR A 357 -12.70 14.26 5.64
N ARG A 358 -12.67 13.21 6.46
CA ARG A 358 -11.73 12.07 6.33
C ARG A 358 -11.84 11.39 4.97
N GLN A 359 -13.06 11.22 4.47
CA GLN A 359 -13.36 10.64 3.14
C GLN A 359 -13.10 11.62 1.98
N ARG A 360 -12.74 12.88 2.29
CA ARG A 360 -12.55 14.00 1.35
C ARG A 360 -13.79 14.32 0.52
N VAL A 361 -14.98 13.96 1.01
CA VAL A 361 -16.24 14.49 0.49
C VAL A 361 -16.33 15.99 0.78
N LEU A 362 -15.96 16.39 2.00
CA LEU A 362 -15.72 17.79 2.35
C LEU A 362 -14.21 18.05 2.45
N VAL A 363 -13.76 19.18 1.91
CA VAL A 363 -12.34 19.57 1.88
C VAL A 363 -12.17 21.03 2.26
N PRO A 364 -11.00 21.45 2.80
CA PRO A 364 -10.74 22.85 3.01
C PRO A 364 -10.65 23.58 1.66
N PRO A 365 -11.02 24.87 1.58
CA PRO A 365 -10.77 25.65 0.38
C PRO A 365 -9.26 25.70 0.09
N PRO A 366 -8.86 25.81 -1.20
CA PRO A 366 -7.46 25.92 -1.55
C PRO A 366 -6.85 27.12 -0.81
N ARG A 367 -5.65 26.95 -0.24
CA ARG A 367 -4.93 28.07 0.37
C ARG A 367 -4.74 29.13 -0.72
N ARG A 368 -5.33 30.32 -0.54
CA ARG A 368 -5.02 31.47 -1.39
C ARG A 368 -3.50 31.63 -1.34
N ALA A 369 -2.83 31.52 -2.50
CA ALA A 369 -1.42 31.84 -2.60
C ALA A 369 -1.25 33.24 -2.01
N ALA A 370 -0.39 33.38 -1.00
CA ALA A 370 -0.06 34.69 -0.47
C ALA A 370 0.37 35.56 -1.66
N ALA A 371 -0.36 36.66 -1.90
CA ALA A 371 0.01 37.62 -2.92
C ALA A 371 1.47 37.99 -2.68
N ARG A 372 2.35 37.69 -3.65
CA ARG A 372 3.72 38.20 -3.62
C ARG A 372 3.59 39.73 -3.49
N PRO A 373 4.19 40.36 -2.46
CA PRO A 373 4.21 41.82 -2.40
C PRO A 373 4.87 42.30 -3.69
N GLY A 374 4.20 43.22 -4.38
CA GLY A 374 4.53 43.66 -5.73
C GLY A 374 6.02 43.96 -5.87
N GLY A 375 6.69 43.21 -6.75
CA GLY A 375 7.98 43.60 -7.26
C GLY A 375 7.80 44.92 -8.01
N GLY A 376 8.28 46.01 -7.40
CA GLY A 376 8.42 47.28 -8.07
C GLY A 376 9.18 47.08 -9.37
N GLY A 377 8.55 47.44 -10.47
CA GLY A 377 9.21 47.47 -11.77
C GLY A 377 10.39 48.45 -11.74
N PRO A 378 11.43 48.22 -12.56
CA PRO A 378 12.51 49.18 -12.70
C PRO A 378 11.99 50.40 -13.47
N ALA A 379 12.19 51.58 -12.89
CA ALA A 379 12.11 52.87 -13.60
C ALA A 379 13.50 53.19 -14.19
N PRO A 380 13.57 54.11 -15.18
CA PRO A 380 14.17 53.95 -16.52
C PRO A 380 15.68 53.75 -16.59
#